data_AF-A0A6G0TT49-F1
#
_entry.id   AF-A0A6G0TT49-F1
#
_cell.length_a   1.000
_cell.length_b   1.000
_cell.length_c   1.000
_cell.angle_alpha   90.00
_cell.angle_beta   90.00
_cell.angle_gamma   90.00
#
_symmetry.space_group_name_H-M   'P 1'
#
loop_
_entity.id
_entity.type
_entity.pdbx_description
1 polymer ?
#
loop_
_entity_poly.entity_id
_entity_poly.type
_entity_poly.pdbx_seq_one_letter_code
_entity_poly.pdbx_strand_id
1 'polypeptide(L)'
;MKKNFLKSSVENASLNILLQIAFRCLTFVINAFVLRHVSQNEIGITNVRLLLLESTILFLSREAFRRACLTDTLHHNWLKVINLIWFSVPLCATICGICGFIWLRLLSQPDITVTTYYEFGVWSILISCIIELCCEQLYIVAQAFLFVKLQVVLEIINIAVRTIVYTTMVLYWNGQNAVLAFSFAQLASVIAYTMSFYVYFWYYTKKNKKDFPFKSMWEFFPNFTGKKWSECVDFSLLMLLWSFLKQGFMKQLLTDGERYVMTFFNTLKFDQQGVYDVVNNLGSLAARFLFKPVETAAYFYFSQLVQREVPIQTQIKQDSNRIKEAASVLECLLRVNSSIGLIALSFGQAYAKLALFIYGGSTLATGIGPALLQMHCLAILFLAVNGITECYAAATMNVAELNKYNVEMVVLSVIFLFISLLFSTLFGGIGFIFANCCNFTFRIIQCGRYILSQYKNTNYNPLNGLMPKKSFICCLMMSTIVTMYSQVSIILLIRTLEFDI
;
A
#
# COMPACT_ATOMS: atom_id res chain seq x y z
N MET A 1 32.86 -19.81 -9.02
CA MET A 1 32.06 -19.35 -7.85
C MET A 1 30.97 -18.30 -8.16
N LYS A 2 31.12 -17.36 -9.12
CA LYS A 2 30.08 -16.33 -9.42
C LYS A 2 28.75 -16.85 -10.02
N LYS A 3 28.75 -17.93 -10.84
CA LYS A 3 27.52 -18.50 -11.45
C LYS A 3 26.56 -19.15 -10.43
N ASN A 4 27.07 -19.71 -9.33
CA ASN A 4 26.25 -20.34 -8.29
C ASN A 4 25.61 -19.31 -7.34
N PHE A 5 26.26 -18.15 -7.16
CA PHE A 5 25.70 -17.07 -6.34
C PHE A 5 24.49 -16.43 -7.03
N LEU A 6 24.57 -16.14 -8.33
CA LEU A 6 23.46 -15.57 -9.09
C LEU A 6 22.26 -16.53 -9.16
N LYS A 7 22.50 -17.83 -9.41
CA LYS A 7 21.44 -18.84 -9.41
C LYS A 7 20.79 -18.99 -8.03
N SER A 8 21.59 -19.05 -6.96
CA SER A 8 21.08 -19.11 -5.58
C SER A 8 20.37 -17.81 -5.15
N SER A 9 20.84 -16.63 -5.59
CA SER A 9 20.17 -15.35 -5.33
C SER A 9 18.85 -15.23 -6.08
N VAL A 10 18.79 -15.71 -7.33
CA VAL A 10 17.54 -15.75 -8.12
C VAL A 10 16.57 -16.78 -7.56
N GLU A 11 17.03 -17.97 -7.18
CA GLU A 11 16.18 -18.99 -6.52
C GLU A 11 15.64 -18.50 -5.17
N ASN A 12 16.48 -17.87 -4.34
CA ASN A 12 16.04 -17.26 -3.08
C ASN A 12 15.07 -16.08 -3.32
N ALA A 13 15.30 -15.26 -4.35
CA ALA A 13 14.39 -14.18 -4.71
C ALA A 13 13.04 -14.72 -5.22
N SER A 14 13.05 -15.76 -6.07
CA SER A 14 11.82 -16.40 -6.56
C SER A 14 11.05 -17.10 -5.44
N LEU A 15 11.75 -17.77 -4.51
CA LEU A 15 11.11 -18.39 -3.34
C LEU A 15 10.50 -17.34 -2.42
N ASN A 16 11.18 -16.21 -2.19
CA ASN A 16 10.62 -15.10 -1.42
C ASN A 16 9.38 -14.49 -2.09
N ILE A 17 9.39 -14.33 -3.42
CA ILE A 17 8.22 -13.84 -4.17
C ILE A 17 7.05 -14.83 -4.05
N LEU A 18 7.30 -16.12 -4.28
CA LEU A 18 6.29 -17.17 -4.13
C LEU A 18 5.71 -17.20 -2.71
N LEU A 19 6.56 -17.12 -1.69
CA LEU A 19 6.16 -17.09 -0.30
C LEU A 19 5.30 -15.86 0.01
N GLN A 20 5.70 -14.67 -0.47
CA GLN A 20 4.91 -13.44 -0.31
C GLN A 20 3.54 -13.54 -1.00
N ILE A 21 3.47 -14.11 -2.20
CA ILE A 21 2.20 -14.33 -2.90
C ILE A 21 1.32 -15.31 -2.10
N ALA A 22 1.88 -16.43 -1.65
CA ALA A 22 1.16 -17.43 -0.85
C ALA A 22 0.59 -16.83 0.44
N PHE A 23 1.38 -16.03 1.18
CA PHE A 23 0.89 -15.33 2.37
C PHE A 23 -0.20 -14.32 2.05
N ARG A 24 -0.09 -13.57 0.96
CA ARG A 24 -1.16 -12.64 0.57
C ARG A 24 -2.45 -13.37 0.20
N CYS A 25 -2.37 -14.52 -0.46
CA CYS A 25 -3.53 -15.37 -0.73
C CYS A 25 -4.14 -15.89 0.58
N LEU A 26 -3.31 -16.34 1.53
CA LEU A 26 -3.78 -16.79 2.83
C LEU A 26 -4.49 -15.67 3.60
N THR A 27 -3.88 -14.48 3.70
CA THR A 27 -4.50 -13.32 4.35
C THR A 27 -5.78 -12.90 3.64
N PHE A 28 -5.84 -12.96 2.30
CA PHE A 28 -7.04 -12.67 1.54
C PHE A 28 -8.20 -13.62 1.89
N VAL A 29 -7.93 -14.92 2.00
CA VAL A 29 -8.93 -15.94 2.38
C VAL A 29 -9.38 -15.75 3.82
N ILE A 30 -8.45 -15.49 4.75
CA ILE A 30 -8.82 -15.28 6.16
C ILE A 30 -9.62 -13.99 6.33
N ASN A 31 -9.26 -12.91 5.62
CA ASN A 31 -10.05 -11.68 5.62
C ASN A 31 -11.47 -11.94 5.08
N ALA A 32 -11.61 -12.70 3.99
CA ALA A 32 -12.92 -13.10 3.48
C ALA A 32 -13.75 -13.84 4.53
N PHE A 33 -13.11 -14.75 5.26
CA PHE A 33 -13.74 -15.50 6.34
C PHE A 33 -14.21 -14.60 7.49
N VAL A 34 -13.36 -13.68 7.94
CA VAL A 34 -13.71 -12.73 9.02
C VAL A 34 -14.86 -11.82 8.60
N LEU A 35 -14.86 -11.33 7.35
CA LEU A 35 -15.91 -10.45 6.84
C LEU A 35 -17.31 -11.09 6.86
N ARG A 36 -17.40 -12.42 6.83
CA ARG A 36 -18.68 -13.13 6.94
C ARG A 36 -19.19 -13.24 8.37
N HIS A 37 -18.33 -13.02 9.36
CA HIS A 37 -18.67 -13.18 10.77
C HIS A 37 -18.75 -11.83 11.52
N VAL A 38 -18.19 -10.75 10.96
CA VAL A 38 -18.11 -9.44 11.63
C VAL A 38 -19.02 -8.40 10.96
N SER A 39 -19.58 -7.50 11.75
CA SER A 39 -20.39 -6.38 11.26
C SER A 39 -19.56 -5.37 10.44
N GLN A 40 -20.14 -4.83 9.37
CA GLN A 40 -19.45 -3.84 8.51
C GLN A 40 -19.07 -2.56 9.26
N ASN A 41 -19.85 -2.17 10.26
CA ASN A 41 -19.54 -1.03 11.12
C ASN A 41 -18.23 -1.24 11.88
N GLU A 42 -18.08 -2.40 12.53
CA GLU A 42 -16.87 -2.71 13.29
C GLU A 42 -15.66 -2.87 12.37
N ILE A 43 -15.85 -3.42 11.16
CA ILE A 43 -14.80 -3.48 10.13
C ILE A 43 -14.34 -2.07 9.73
N GLY A 44 -15.26 -1.13 9.55
CA GLY A 44 -14.91 0.27 9.28
C GLY A 44 -14.10 0.90 10.42
N ILE A 45 -14.49 0.63 11.67
CA ILE A 45 -13.75 1.12 12.85
C ILE A 45 -12.34 0.53 12.88
N THR A 46 -12.19 -0.79 12.75
CA THR A 46 -10.88 -1.45 12.85
C THR A 46 -9.99 -1.13 11.64
N ASN A 47 -10.45 -1.44 10.43
CA ASN A 47 -9.61 -1.42 9.23
C ASN A 47 -9.38 -0.03 8.64
N VAL A 48 -10.30 0.91 8.85
CA VAL A 48 -10.12 2.30 8.40
C VAL A 48 -9.58 3.14 9.54
N ARG A 49 -10.31 3.29 10.64
CA ARG A 49 -9.95 4.28 11.66
C ARG A 49 -8.78 3.88 12.56
N LEU A 50 -8.80 2.68 13.14
CA LEU A 50 -7.75 2.24 14.07
C LEU A 50 -6.44 1.92 13.33
N LEU A 51 -6.51 1.28 12.16
CA LEU A 51 -5.31 1.09 11.33
C LEU A 51 -4.77 2.40 10.75
N LEU A 52 -5.62 3.41 10.48
CA LEU A 52 -5.13 4.75 10.11
C LEU A 52 -4.36 5.39 11.27
N LEU A 53 -4.83 5.23 12.51
CA LEU A 53 -4.11 5.70 13.70
C LEU A 53 -2.74 5.01 13.82
N GLU A 54 -2.70 3.68 13.75
CA GLU A 54 -1.47 2.89 13.81
C GLU A 54 -0.47 3.32 12.72
N SER A 55 -0.90 3.32 11.47
CA SER A 55 -0.04 3.71 10.34
C SER A 55 0.45 5.14 10.45
N THR A 56 -0.39 6.09 10.86
CA THR A 56 0.02 7.49 11.08
C THR A 56 1.12 7.61 12.13
N ILE A 57 0.91 7.00 13.30
CA ILE A 57 1.86 7.08 14.41
C ILE A 57 3.18 6.43 14.00
N LEU A 58 3.14 5.19 13.53
CA LEU A 58 4.35 4.44 13.18
C LEU A 58 5.08 5.10 12.01
N PHE A 59 4.40 5.57 10.97
CA PHE A 59 5.07 6.17 9.83
C PHE A 59 5.82 7.45 10.22
N LEU A 60 5.17 8.35 10.97
CA LEU A 60 5.76 9.62 11.39
C LEU A 60 6.91 9.46 12.40
N SER A 61 6.86 8.41 13.24
CA SER A 61 7.84 8.18 14.30
C SER A 61 8.99 7.25 13.89
N ARG A 62 8.84 6.43 12.84
CA ARG A 62 9.78 5.34 12.50
C ARG A 62 10.52 5.54 11.19
N GLU A 63 9.81 5.92 10.13
CA GLU A 63 10.34 5.82 8.76
C GLU A 63 11.59 6.68 8.58
N ALA A 64 11.61 7.87 9.18
CA ALA A 64 12.76 8.76 9.12
C ALA A 64 13.99 8.18 9.82
N PHE A 65 13.83 7.46 10.94
CA PHE A 65 14.92 6.79 11.64
C PHE A 65 15.49 5.64 10.83
N ARG A 66 14.63 4.80 10.23
CA ARG A 66 15.06 3.72 9.33
C ARG A 66 15.92 4.28 8.19
N ARG A 67 15.46 5.35 7.52
CA ARG A 67 16.17 5.93 6.38
C ARG A 67 17.48 6.60 6.78
N ALA A 68 17.50 7.36 7.88
CA ALA A 68 18.71 8.01 8.36
C ALA A 68 19.74 6.98 8.84
N CYS A 69 19.36 6.08 9.75
CA CYS A 69 20.28 5.16 10.42
C CYS A 69 20.71 3.96 9.56
N LEU A 70 20.21 3.82 8.33
CA LEU A 70 20.71 2.85 7.34
C LEU A 70 21.66 3.48 6.31
N THR A 71 21.95 4.76 6.44
CA THR A 71 22.92 5.45 5.57
C THR A 71 24.34 5.19 6.07
N ASP A 72 25.23 4.69 5.22
CA ASP A 72 26.66 4.48 5.51
C ASP A 72 26.96 3.56 6.72
N THR A 73 26.30 2.41 6.80
CA THR A 73 26.37 1.47 7.94
C THR A 73 27.77 0.90 8.24
N LEU A 74 28.70 0.97 7.29
CA LEU A 74 30.07 0.45 7.45
C LEU A 74 30.93 1.31 8.38
N HIS A 75 30.65 2.62 8.46
CA HIS A 75 31.42 3.58 9.24
C HIS A 75 30.72 4.02 10.53
N HIS A 76 29.66 3.32 10.93
CA HIS A 76 28.85 3.68 12.10
C HIS A 76 29.58 3.45 13.41
N ASN A 77 29.50 4.45 14.29
CA ASN A 77 29.65 4.22 15.72
C ASN A 77 28.30 3.77 16.29
N TRP A 78 28.13 2.45 16.39
CA TRP A 78 26.87 1.82 16.79
C TRP A 78 26.28 2.36 18.10
N LEU A 79 27.10 2.75 19.08
CA LEU A 79 26.59 3.31 20.33
C LEU A 79 25.85 4.65 20.11
N LYS A 80 26.41 5.54 19.29
CA LYS A 80 25.77 6.82 18.95
C LYS A 80 24.51 6.64 18.10
N VAL A 81 24.55 5.65 17.19
CA VAL A 81 23.40 5.31 16.33
C VAL A 81 22.26 4.72 17.17
N ILE A 82 22.54 3.82 18.11
CA ILE A 82 21.54 3.25 19.03
C ILE A 82 20.91 4.36 19.87
N ASN A 83 21.71 5.25 20.46
CA ASN A 83 21.20 6.42 21.19
C ASN A 83 20.28 7.28 20.32
N LEU A 84 20.66 7.49 19.04
CA LEU A 84 19.82 8.22 18.09
C LEU A 84 18.49 7.50 17.83
N ILE A 85 18.51 6.19 17.57
CA ILE A 85 17.30 5.39 17.30
C ILE A 85 16.34 5.41 18.50
N TRP A 86 16.84 5.38 19.72
CA TRP A 86 16.00 5.44 20.92
C TRP A 86 15.20 6.74 21.07
N PHE A 87 15.55 7.83 20.37
CA PHE A 87 14.68 9.01 20.29
C PHE A 87 13.37 8.77 19.53
N SER A 88 13.26 7.67 18.77
CA SER A 88 12.01 7.28 18.12
C SER A 88 10.89 6.97 19.14
N VAL A 89 11.22 6.38 20.30
CA VAL A 89 10.25 6.03 21.35
C VAL A 89 9.59 7.26 22.00
N PRO A 90 10.32 8.27 22.52
CA PRO A 90 9.69 9.48 23.05
C PRO A 90 8.98 10.28 21.95
N LEU A 91 9.50 10.30 20.72
CA LEU A 91 8.79 10.90 19.58
C LEU A 91 7.45 10.18 19.30
N CYS A 92 7.43 8.85 19.38
CA CYS A 92 6.21 8.07 19.25
C CYS A 92 5.24 8.37 20.39
N ALA A 93 5.72 8.45 21.63
CA ALA A 93 4.87 8.79 22.77
C ALA A 93 4.23 10.18 22.62
N THR A 94 4.95 11.18 22.13
CA THR A 94 4.38 12.53 21.88
C THR A 94 3.34 12.50 20.76
N ILE A 95 3.62 11.80 19.65
CA ILE A 95 2.66 11.63 18.56
C ILE A 95 1.44 10.83 19.03
N CYS A 96 1.62 9.78 19.83
CA CYS A 96 0.53 9.03 20.46
C CYS A 96 -0.36 9.93 21.33
N GLY A 97 0.23 10.87 22.08
CA GLY A 97 -0.54 11.84 22.87
C GLY A 97 -1.41 12.75 21.98
N ILE A 98 -0.83 13.29 20.91
CA ILE A 98 -1.54 14.18 19.97
C ILE A 98 -2.62 13.40 19.21
N CYS A 99 -2.27 12.30 18.55
CA CYS A 99 -3.19 11.48 17.77
C CYS A 99 -4.24 10.81 18.66
N GLY A 100 -3.86 10.33 19.85
CA GLY A 100 -4.79 9.78 20.83
C GLY A 100 -5.83 10.79 21.29
N PHE A 101 -5.40 12.03 21.59
CA PHE A 101 -6.34 13.12 21.90
C PHE A 101 -7.31 13.39 20.75
N ILE A 102 -6.81 13.46 19.52
CA ILE A 102 -7.64 13.66 18.33
C ILE A 102 -8.66 12.52 18.18
N TRP A 103 -8.24 11.26 18.28
CA TRP A 103 -9.12 10.10 18.06
C TRP A 103 -10.14 9.86 19.17
N LEU A 104 -9.82 10.24 20.41
CA LEU A 104 -10.71 10.09 21.56
C LEU A 104 -11.64 11.27 21.77
N ARG A 105 -11.19 12.50 21.48
CA ARG A 105 -11.90 13.74 21.87
C ARG A 105 -12.40 14.58 20.70
N LEU A 106 -11.72 14.58 19.55
CA LEU A 106 -12.08 15.45 18.42
C LEU A 106 -12.87 14.72 17.33
N LEU A 107 -12.59 13.44 17.09
CA LEU A 107 -13.35 12.65 16.13
C LEU A 107 -14.73 12.27 16.66
N SER A 108 -15.68 12.09 15.74
CA SER A 108 -17.00 11.55 16.07
C SER A 108 -16.85 10.14 16.63
N GLN A 109 -17.40 9.90 17.81
CA GLN A 109 -17.34 8.57 18.43
C GLN A 109 -18.38 7.64 17.78
N PRO A 110 -18.07 6.34 17.64
CA PRO A 110 -19.07 5.36 17.24
C PRO A 110 -20.24 5.32 18.24
N ASP A 111 -21.45 5.07 17.74
CA ASP A 111 -22.60 4.86 18.61
C ASP A 111 -22.36 3.67 19.55
N ILE A 112 -22.83 3.78 20.78
CA ILE A 112 -22.69 2.75 21.84
C ILE A 112 -23.30 1.41 21.40
N THR A 113 -24.30 1.44 20.51
CA THR A 113 -24.94 0.27 19.91
C THR A 113 -24.03 -0.47 18.93
N VAL A 114 -23.04 0.22 18.34
CA VAL A 114 -22.06 -0.36 17.43
C VAL A 114 -20.90 -0.97 18.21
N THR A 115 -20.33 -0.22 19.15
CA THR A 115 -19.30 -0.75 20.04
C THR A 115 -19.16 0.07 21.32
N THR A 116 -19.00 -0.62 22.45
CA THR A 116 -18.63 -0.02 23.74
C THR A 116 -17.12 0.05 23.94
N TYR A 117 -16.34 -0.62 23.09
CA TYR A 117 -14.90 -0.84 23.28
C TYR A 117 -14.01 0.05 22.40
N TYR A 118 -14.57 1.13 21.83
CA TYR A 118 -13.80 2.04 20.97
C TYR A 118 -12.61 2.66 21.69
N GLU A 119 -12.81 3.18 22.91
CA GLU A 119 -11.72 3.78 23.71
C GLU A 119 -10.62 2.77 24.01
N PHE A 120 -10.99 1.54 24.37
CA PHE A 120 -10.03 0.46 24.58
C PHE A 120 -9.23 0.15 23.31
N GLY A 121 -9.87 0.15 22.14
CA GLY A 121 -9.20 -0.04 20.86
C GLY A 121 -8.21 1.06 20.51
N VAL A 122 -8.53 2.32 20.81
CA VAL A 122 -7.58 3.42 20.63
C VAL A 122 -6.37 3.25 21.55
N TRP A 123 -6.58 3.04 22.85
CA TRP A 123 -5.47 2.85 23.79
C TRP A 123 -4.61 1.63 23.45
N SER A 124 -5.23 0.53 23.03
CA SER A 124 -4.53 -0.66 22.56
C SER A 124 -3.58 -0.33 21.40
N ILE A 125 -4.03 0.44 20.41
CA ILE A 125 -3.18 0.88 19.28
C ILE A 125 -2.04 1.78 19.75
N LEU A 126 -2.31 2.76 20.63
CA LEU A 126 -1.28 3.65 21.16
C LEU A 126 -0.17 2.87 21.91
N ILE A 127 -0.57 1.91 22.75
CA ILE A 127 0.35 1.05 23.50
C ILE A 127 1.13 0.16 22.53
N SER A 128 0.46 -0.48 21.56
CA SER A 128 1.11 -1.29 20.54
C SER A 128 2.17 -0.50 19.77
N CYS A 129 1.90 0.74 19.35
CA CYS A 129 2.88 1.56 18.63
C CYS A 129 4.14 1.83 19.47
N ILE A 130 4.00 2.07 20.78
CA ILE A 130 5.14 2.28 21.68
C ILE A 130 5.95 0.99 21.85
N ILE A 131 5.27 -0.15 22.07
CA ILE A 131 5.93 -1.46 22.21
C ILE A 131 6.70 -1.83 20.93
N GLU A 132 6.14 -1.53 19.76
CA GLU A 132 6.79 -1.81 18.48
C GLU A 132 8.08 -0.99 18.31
N LEU A 133 8.07 0.30 18.67
CA LEU A 133 9.28 1.14 18.55
C LEU A 133 10.36 0.82 19.57
N CYS A 134 10.01 0.23 20.72
CA CYS A 134 11.00 -0.30 21.66
C CYS A 134 11.87 -1.42 21.07
N CYS A 135 11.52 -1.94 19.89
CA CYS A 135 12.28 -2.96 19.17
C CYS A 135 13.00 -2.41 17.91
N GLU A 136 12.82 -1.13 17.60
CA GLU A 136 13.21 -0.55 16.31
C GLU A 136 14.73 -0.59 16.07
N GLN A 137 15.51 -0.43 17.12
CA GLN A 137 16.97 -0.56 17.10
C GLN A 137 17.42 -1.96 16.66
N LEU A 138 16.72 -3.03 17.09
CA LEU A 138 17.03 -4.39 16.69
C LEU A 138 16.69 -4.63 15.22
N TYR A 139 15.60 -4.02 14.74
CA TYR A 139 15.23 -4.07 13.33
C TYR A 139 16.27 -3.38 12.44
N ILE A 140 16.72 -2.18 12.80
CA ILE A 140 17.72 -1.43 12.02
C ILE A 140 19.07 -2.16 12.03
N VAL A 141 19.50 -2.71 13.17
CA VAL A 141 20.70 -3.56 13.23
C VAL A 141 20.52 -4.81 12.36
N ALA A 142 19.37 -5.49 12.42
CA ALA A 142 19.10 -6.64 11.58
C ALA A 142 19.24 -6.30 10.09
N GLN A 143 18.69 -5.17 9.66
CA GLN A 143 18.79 -4.69 8.29
C GLN A 143 20.23 -4.35 7.89
N ALA A 144 20.96 -3.62 8.75
CA ALA A 144 22.33 -3.18 8.47
C ALA A 144 23.32 -4.34 8.31
N PHE A 145 23.09 -5.43 9.05
CA PHE A 145 23.89 -6.67 8.98
C PHE A 145 23.26 -7.75 8.09
N LEU A 146 22.28 -7.38 7.25
CA LEU A 146 21.68 -8.24 6.22
C LEU A 146 20.98 -9.51 6.78
N PHE A 147 20.41 -9.43 7.97
CA PHE A 147 19.53 -10.47 8.54
C PHE A 147 18.12 -10.44 7.90
N VAL A 148 18.05 -10.35 6.57
CA VAL A 148 16.80 -10.21 5.79
C VAL A 148 15.84 -11.37 6.07
N LYS A 149 16.36 -12.60 6.18
CA LYS A 149 15.55 -13.78 6.50
C LYS A 149 14.88 -13.69 7.86
N LEU A 150 15.57 -13.14 8.87
CA LEU A 150 14.99 -12.94 10.20
C LEU A 150 13.82 -11.97 10.12
N GLN A 151 14.02 -10.82 9.48
CA GLN A 151 12.98 -9.79 9.35
C GLN A 151 11.73 -10.34 8.67
N VAL A 152 11.89 -11.06 7.54
CA VAL A 152 10.77 -11.69 6.84
C VAL A 152 10.03 -12.68 7.75
N VAL A 153 10.75 -13.53 8.50
CA VAL A 153 10.13 -14.50 9.43
C VAL A 153 9.39 -13.78 10.56
N LEU A 154 9.96 -12.73 11.15
CA LEU A 154 9.33 -12.00 12.25
C LEU A 154 8.12 -11.19 11.79
N GLU A 155 8.14 -10.61 10.58
CA GLU A 155 6.98 -9.97 9.96
C GLU A 155 5.84 -10.98 9.71
N ILE A 156 6.18 -12.20 9.25
CA ILE A 156 5.21 -13.29 9.10
C ILE A 156 4.61 -13.68 10.47
N ILE A 157 5.44 -13.79 11.52
CA ILE A 157 4.95 -14.10 12.87
C ILE A 157 3.99 -13.01 13.36
N ASN A 158 4.31 -11.74 13.17
CA ASN A 158 3.42 -10.63 13.56
C ASN A 158 2.06 -10.75 12.88
N ILE A 159 2.04 -10.91 11.54
CA ILE A 159 0.79 -11.04 10.79
C ILE A 159 0.03 -12.30 11.19
N ALA A 160 0.73 -13.43 11.34
CA ALA A 160 0.12 -14.72 11.70
C ALA A 160 -0.52 -14.67 13.09
N VAL A 161 0.20 -14.19 14.12
CA VAL A 161 -0.32 -14.07 15.48
C VAL A 161 -1.54 -13.14 15.51
N ARG A 162 -1.46 -11.97 14.87
CA ARG A 162 -2.61 -11.04 14.79
C ARG A 162 -3.82 -11.73 14.17
N THR A 163 -3.62 -12.38 13.04
CA THR A 163 -4.71 -12.99 12.27
C THR A 163 -5.33 -14.17 13.02
N ILE A 164 -4.52 -15.03 13.64
CA ILE A 164 -4.99 -16.19 14.40
C ILE A 164 -5.75 -15.74 15.65
N VAL A 165 -5.19 -14.82 16.44
CA VAL A 165 -5.84 -14.32 17.67
C VAL A 165 -7.14 -13.62 17.32
N TYR A 166 -7.13 -12.74 16.31
CA TYR A 166 -8.32 -12.01 15.88
C TYR A 166 -9.43 -12.96 15.42
N THR A 167 -9.10 -13.90 14.52
CA THR A 167 -10.08 -14.85 13.98
C THR A 167 -10.63 -15.76 15.07
N THR A 168 -9.79 -16.24 15.99
CA THR A 168 -10.21 -17.12 17.09
C THR A 168 -11.16 -16.39 18.04
N MET A 169 -10.87 -15.14 18.39
CA MET A 169 -11.73 -14.34 19.27
C MET A 169 -13.05 -13.96 18.60
N VAL A 170 -13.03 -13.60 17.32
CA VAL A 170 -14.24 -13.33 16.53
C VAL A 170 -15.14 -14.56 16.51
N LEU A 171 -14.59 -15.76 16.33
CA LEU A 171 -15.35 -17.01 16.36
C LEU A 171 -15.88 -17.32 17.77
N TYR A 172 -15.06 -17.11 18.79
CA TYR A 172 -15.46 -17.36 20.18
C TYR A 172 -16.64 -16.47 20.62
N TRP A 173 -16.67 -15.22 20.18
CA TRP A 173 -17.77 -14.28 20.47
C TRP A 173 -18.85 -14.23 19.39
N ASN A 174 -18.91 -15.22 18.48
CA ASN A 174 -19.91 -15.27 17.40
C ASN A 174 -20.02 -13.95 16.61
N GLY A 175 -18.90 -13.29 16.35
CA GLY A 175 -18.87 -12.02 15.61
C GLY A 175 -19.14 -10.76 16.42
N GLN A 176 -19.49 -10.88 17.70
CA GLN A 176 -19.71 -9.73 18.58
C GLN A 176 -18.38 -9.18 19.10
N ASN A 177 -18.36 -7.88 19.40
CA ASN A 177 -17.21 -7.20 20.01
C ASN A 177 -15.91 -7.32 19.18
N ALA A 178 -16.01 -7.20 17.86
CA ALA A 178 -14.87 -7.36 16.97
C ALA A 178 -13.78 -6.30 17.19
N VAL A 179 -14.14 -5.11 17.67
CA VAL A 179 -13.17 -4.07 18.06
C VAL A 179 -12.31 -4.54 19.25
N LEU A 180 -12.91 -5.22 20.23
CA LEU A 180 -12.18 -5.79 21.37
C LEU A 180 -11.26 -6.92 20.92
N ALA A 181 -11.75 -7.81 20.06
CA ALA A 181 -10.96 -8.89 19.47
C ALA A 181 -9.75 -8.35 18.69
N PHE A 182 -9.95 -7.30 17.90
CA PHE A 182 -8.88 -6.64 17.16
C PHE A 182 -7.82 -6.03 18.08
N SER A 183 -8.24 -5.40 19.17
CA SER A 183 -7.36 -4.79 20.17
C SER A 183 -6.44 -5.82 20.83
N PHE A 184 -6.99 -6.96 21.29
CA PHE A 184 -6.18 -8.04 21.86
C PHE A 184 -5.26 -8.67 20.82
N ALA A 185 -5.74 -8.88 19.60
CA ALA A 185 -4.94 -9.42 18.52
C ALA A 185 -3.74 -8.52 18.17
N GLN A 186 -3.94 -7.20 18.14
CA GLN A 186 -2.89 -6.23 17.86
C GLN A 186 -1.84 -6.17 18.99
N LEU A 187 -2.27 -6.23 20.26
CA LEU A 187 -1.32 -6.28 21.39
C LEU A 187 -0.53 -7.59 21.37
N ALA A 188 -1.21 -8.73 21.20
CA ALA A 188 -0.58 -10.04 21.17
C ALA A 188 0.45 -10.15 20.03
N SER A 189 0.14 -9.60 18.86
CA SER A 189 1.02 -9.68 17.70
C SER A 189 2.28 -8.84 17.87
N VAL A 190 2.14 -7.60 18.35
CA VAL A 190 3.29 -6.72 18.58
C VAL A 190 4.16 -7.22 19.73
N ILE A 191 3.56 -7.76 20.80
CA ILE A 191 4.33 -8.39 21.89
C ILE A 191 5.11 -9.59 21.35
N ALA A 192 4.48 -10.48 20.58
CA ALA A 192 5.15 -11.63 19.98
C ALA A 192 6.29 -11.20 19.04
N TYR A 193 6.06 -10.19 18.21
CA TYR A 193 7.06 -9.61 17.30
C TYR A 193 8.27 -9.06 18.07
N THR A 194 8.04 -8.19 19.05
CA THR A 194 9.08 -7.58 19.87
C THR A 194 9.85 -8.64 20.65
N MET A 195 9.16 -9.55 21.33
CA MET A 195 9.80 -10.64 22.08
C MET A 195 10.67 -11.53 21.19
N SER A 196 10.21 -11.84 19.98
CA SER A 196 10.97 -12.69 19.05
C SER A 196 12.29 -12.06 18.62
N PHE A 197 12.32 -10.74 18.40
CA PHE A 197 13.54 -10.00 18.12
C PHE A 197 14.52 -10.03 19.30
N TYR A 198 14.03 -9.72 20.51
CA TYR A 198 14.86 -9.73 21.71
C TYR A 198 15.43 -11.12 22.00
N VAL A 199 14.61 -12.18 21.88
CA VAL A 199 15.06 -13.57 22.07
C VAL A 199 16.12 -13.95 21.03
N TYR A 200 15.92 -13.59 19.75
CA TYR A 200 16.88 -13.88 18.70
C TYR A 200 18.23 -13.21 18.95
N PHE A 201 18.24 -11.89 19.21
CA PHE A 201 19.48 -11.15 19.42
C PHE A 201 20.15 -11.53 20.74
N TRP A 202 19.40 -11.92 21.77
CA TRP A 202 19.97 -12.45 23.02
C TRP A 202 20.74 -13.74 22.76
N TYR A 203 20.15 -14.67 22.01
CA TYR A 203 20.80 -15.91 21.63
C TYR A 203 21.99 -15.69 20.66
N TYR A 204 21.84 -14.79 19.69
CA TYR A 204 22.87 -14.49 18.70
C TYR A 204 24.10 -13.85 19.33
N THR A 205 23.89 -12.88 20.23
CA THR A 205 24.96 -12.15 20.92
C THR A 205 25.74 -13.08 21.87
N LYS A 206 25.06 -14.04 22.51
CA LYS A 206 25.71 -15.06 23.35
C LYS A 206 26.68 -15.97 22.56
N LYS A 207 26.50 -16.12 21.24
CA LYS A 207 27.42 -16.91 20.40
C LYS A 207 28.76 -16.22 20.12
N ASN A 208 28.94 -14.95 20.51
CA ASN A 208 30.20 -14.20 20.42
C ASN A 208 30.93 -14.35 19.07
N LYS A 209 30.23 -14.12 17.96
CA LYS A 209 30.86 -14.10 16.63
C LYS A 209 31.74 -12.84 16.48
N LYS A 210 32.96 -13.01 15.97
CA LYS A 210 33.98 -11.94 15.87
C LYS A 210 33.56 -10.74 15.00
N ASP A 211 32.72 -10.96 14.01
CA ASP A 211 32.35 -9.93 13.02
C ASP A 211 31.13 -9.09 13.41
N PHE A 212 30.56 -9.31 14.60
CA PHE A 212 29.38 -8.59 15.08
C PHE A 212 29.78 -7.62 16.21
N PRO A 213 29.43 -6.32 16.11
CA PRO A 213 29.95 -5.31 17.04
C PRO A 213 29.38 -5.41 18.45
N PHE A 214 28.20 -6.04 18.63
CA PHE A 214 27.53 -6.12 19.92
C PHE A 214 27.89 -7.42 20.66
N LYS A 215 28.32 -7.31 21.92
CA LYS A 215 28.69 -8.47 22.77
C LYS A 215 27.69 -8.74 23.90
N SER A 216 26.80 -7.80 24.18
CA SER A 216 25.75 -7.94 25.18
C SER A 216 24.44 -7.31 24.72
N MET A 217 23.31 -7.82 25.21
CA MET A 217 22.00 -7.23 24.93
C MET A 217 21.86 -5.79 25.45
N TRP A 218 22.61 -5.45 26.49
CA TRP A 218 22.61 -4.10 27.08
C TRP A 218 23.18 -3.04 26.14
N GLU A 219 23.97 -3.42 25.13
CA GLU A 219 24.51 -2.50 24.13
C GLU A 219 23.46 -2.04 23.10
N PHE A 220 22.30 -2.70 23.04
CA PHE A 220 21.15 -2.24 22.26
C PHE A 220 20.30 -1.19 22.99
N PHE A 221 20.62 -0.88 24.25
CA PHE A 221 19.92 0.14 25.04
C PHE A 221 20.71 1.46 25.05
N PRO A 222 20.04 2.60 25.27
CA PRO A 222 20.71 3.88 25.16
C PRO A 222 21.69 4.06 26.33
N ASN A 223 22.87 4.56 26.01
CA ASN A 223 23.92 4.87 26.96
C ASN A 223 24.38 6.32 26.75
N PHE A 224 23.88 7.23 27.59
CA PHE A 224 24.18 8.67 27.56
C PHE A 224 25.30 9.06 28.54
N THR A 225 26.35 8.25 28.64
CA THR A 225 27.49 8.51 29.56
C THR A 225 28.45 9.62 29.10
N GLY A 226 28.31 10.12 27.88
CA GLY A 226 29.12 11.24 27.36
C GLY A 226 28.78 12.57 28.02
N LYS A 227 29.79 13.42 28.23
CA LYS A 227 29.59 14.75 28.84
C LYS A 227 29.04 15.77 27.83
N LYS A 228 29.23 15.54 26.53
CA LYS A 228 28.76 16.40 25.43
C LYS A 228 27.78 15.66 24.53
N TRP A 229 26.79 16.39 24.01
CA TRP A 229 25.79 15.83 23.07
C TRP A 229 26.42 15.19 21.81
N SER A 230 27.51 15.76 21.29
CA SER A 230 28.26 15.24 20.15
C SER A 230 28.95 13.88 20.42
N GLU A 231 29.15 13.53 21.69
CA GLU A 231 29.71 12.25 22.11
C GLU A 231 28.60 11.18 22.21
N CYS A 232 27.38 11.60 22.51
CA CYS A 232 26.24 10.70 22.70
C CYS A 232 25.45 10.42 21.42
N VAL A 233 25.39 11.36 20.48
CA VAL A 233 24.54 11.28 19.27
C VAL A 233 25.35 11.64 18.03
N ASP A 234 25.10 10.94 16.93
CA ASP A 234 25.66 11.29 15.62
C ASP A 234 24.89 12.49 15.03
N PHE A 235 25.53 13.66 15.02
CA PHE A 235 24.90 14.90 14.57
C PHE A 235 24.61 14.92 13.06
N SER A 236 25.44 14.26 12.26
CA SER A 236 25.23 14.15 10.82
C SER A 236 23.98 13.33 10.52
N LEU A 237 23.81 12.20 11.21
CA LEU A 237 22.61 11.38 11.11
C LEU A 237 21.37 12.09 11.69
N LEU A 238 21.51 12.90 12.74
CA LEU A 238 20.42 13.70 13.30
C LEU A 238 19.91 14.75 12.29
N MET A 239 20.80 15.45 11.58
CA MET A 239 20.41 16.41 10.54
C MET A 239 19.72 15.72 9.36
N LEU A 240 20.21 14.52 8.99
CA LEU A 240 19.58 13.69 7.96
C LEU A 240 18.19 13.19 8.40
N LEU A 241 18.06 12.74 9.65
CA LEU A 241 16.80 12.34 10.27
C LEU A 241 15.77 13.48 10.20
N TRP A 242 16.15 14.70 10.57
CA TRP A 242 15.26 15.85 10.50
C TRP A 242 14.73 16.12 9.08
N SER A 243 15.60 15.97 8.08
CA SER A 243 15.23 16.10 6.67
C SER A 243 14.23 15.02 6.25
N PHE A 244 14.46 13.77 6.67
CA PHE A 244 13.54 12.66 6.39
C PHE A 244 12.23 12.74 7.18
N LEU A 245 12.21 13.33 8.38
CA LEU A 245 10.96 13.57 9.12
C LEU A 245 10.04 14.53 8.35
N LYS A 246 10.58 15.64 7.84
CA LYS A 246 9.82 16.58 7.00
C LYS A 246 9.29 15.92 5.74
N GLN A 247 10.14 15.14 5.05
CA GLN A 247 9.73 14.40 3.86
C GLN A 247 8.67 13.34 4.19
N GLY A 248 8.82 12.66 5.33
CA GLY A 248 7.89 11.66 5.83
C GLY A 248 6.51 12.26 6.05
N PHE A 249 6.39 13.38 6.77
CA PHE A 249 5.11 14.04 6.99
C PHE A 249 4.36 14.32 5.69
N MET A 250 5.05 14.91 4.70
CA MET A 250 4.45 15.15 3.39
C MET A 250 4.02 13.85 2.72
N LYS A 251 4.89 12.83 2.70
CA LYS A 251 4.58 11.53 2.09
C LYS A 251 3.39 10.83 2.75
N GLN A 252 3.23 10.94 4.06
CA GLN A 252 2.11 10.36 4.80
C GLN A 252 0.79 10.98 4.37
N LEU A 253 0.72 12.31 4.32
CA LEU A 253 -0.47 13.03 3.88
C LEU A 253 -0.85 12.68 2.43
N LEU A 254 0.16 12.50 1.56
CA LEU A 254 -0.04 12.14 0.16
C LEU A 254 -0.49 10.68 -0.03
N THR A 255 -0.11 9.77 0.88
CA THR A 255 -0.37 8.33 0.75
C THR A 255 -1.71 7.93 1.37
N ASP A 256 -1.96 8.37 2.61
CA ASP A 256 -3.17 8.05 3.37
C ASP A 256 -4.20 9.18 3.36
N GLY A 257 -3.98 10.21 2.52
CA GLY A 257 -4.84 11.38 2.40
C GLY A 257 -6.32 11.09 2.20
N GLU A 258 -6.65 10.07 1.41
CA GLU A 258 -8.04 9.63 1.21
C GLU A 258 -8.68 9.14 2.51
N ARG A 259 -7.95 8.32 3.28
CA ARG A 259 -8.40 7.80 4.58
C ARG A 259 -8.48 8.90 5.63
N TYR A 260 -7.59 9.89 5.57
CA TYR A 260 -7.70 11.10 6.38
C TYR A 260 -8.97 11.89 6.04
N VAL A 261 -9.26 12.12 4.76
CA VAL A 261 -10.50 12.80 4.35
C VAL A 261 -11.73 12.06 4.87
N MET A 262 -11.75 10.73 4.70
CA MET A 262 -12.82 9.86 5.17
C MET A 262 -13.03 9.92 6.69
N THR A 263 -11.94 9.92 7.46
CA THR A 263 -11.97 9.85 8.93
C THR A 263 -12.24 11.20 9.58
N PHE A 264 -11.59 12.27 9.11
CA PHE A 264 -11.67 13.60 9.72
C PHE A 264 -12.94 14.35 9.36
N PHE A 265 -13.45 14.19 8.13
CA PHE A 265 -14.64 14.90 7.66
C PHE A 265 -15.92 14.08 7.77
N ASN A 266 -15.84 12.84 8.28
CA ASN A 266 -16.98 11.93 8.41
C ASN A 266 -17.83 11.83 7.13
N THR A 267 -17.18 11.81 5.97
CA THR A 267 -17.87 11.78 4.67
C THR A 267 -18.62 10.47 4.44
N LEU A 268 -18.27 9.41 5.17
CA LEU A 268 -18.92 8.11 5.17
C LEU A 268 -19.22 7.64 6.59
N LYS A 269 -20.37 6.97 6.76
CA LYS A 269 -20.71 6.21 7.98
C LYS A 269 -19.80 4.99 8.12
N PHE A 270 -19.66 4.44 9.33
CA PHE A 270 -18.72 3.35 9.61
C PHE A 270 -18.96 2.08 8.77
N ASP A 271 -20.20 1.65 8.58
CA ASP A 271 -20.57 0.57 7.66
C ASP A 271 -20.07 0.85 6.24
N GLN A 272 -20.31 2.06 5.75
CA GLN A 272 -19.87 2.48 4.42
C GLN A 272 -18.35 2.55 4.31
N GLN A 273 -17.64 2.96 5.37
CA GLN A 273 -16.17 2.91 5.43
C GLN A 273 -15.67 1.46 5.35
N GLY A 274 -16.29 0.55 6.08
CA GLY A 274 -15.95 -0.87 6.05
C GLY A 274 -16.17 -1.50 4.68
N VAL A 275 -17.33 -1.27 4.06
CA VAL A 275 -17.62 -1.75 2.69
C VAL A 275 -16.66 -1.13 1.69
N TYR A 276 -16.40 0.18 1.78
CA TYR A 276 -15.48 0.88 0.90
C TYR A 276 -14.06 0.32 0.99
N ASP A 277 -13.50 0.17 2.19
CA ASP A 277 -12.14 -0.35 2.38
C ASP A 277 -12.00 -1.77 1.84
N VAL A 278 -12.99 -2.63 2.08
CA VAL A 278 -13.01 -3.99 1.53
C VAL A 278 -13.02 -3.94 0.01
N VAL A 279 -13.91 -3.16 -0.61
CA VAL A 279 -14.01 -3.08 -2.07
C VAL A 279 -12.76 -2.45 -2.68
N ASN A 280 -12.17 -1.42 -2.07
CA ASN A 280 -10.94 -0.79 -2.54
C ASN A 280 -9.74 -1.76 -2.43
N ASN A 281 -9.67 -2.54 -1.35
CA ASN A 281 -8.67 -3.61 -1.20
C ASN A 281 -8.86 -4.73 -2.24
N LEU A 282 -10.10 -5.10 -2.57
CA LEU A 282 -10.41 -6.04 -3.67
C LEU A 282 -10.03 -5.48 -5.04
N GLY A 283 -10.44 -4.26 -5.34
CA GLY A 283 -10.19 -3.60 -6.62
C GLY A 283 -8.71 -3.35 -6.89
N SER A 284 -7.92 -3.07 -5.85
CA SER A 284 -6.47 -2.88 -5.97
C SER A 284 -5.66 -4.18 -6.15
N LEU A 285 -6.27 -5.38 -6.07
CA LEU A 285 -5.57 -6.64 -6.30
C LEU A 285 -5.02 -6.75 -7.72
N ALA A 286 -5.79 -6.27 -8.72
CA ALA A 286 -5.34 -6.23 -10.11
C ALA A 286 -4.05 -5.39 -10.24
N ALA A 287 -4.01 -4.23 -9.59
CA ALA A 287 -2.81 -3.41 -9.53
C ALA A 287 -1.62 -4.17 -8.94
N ARG A 288 -1.83 -4.81 -7.77
CA ARG A 288 -0.77 -5.44 -6.98
C ARG A 288 -0.19 -6.69 -7.64
N PHE A 289 -1.03 -7.52 -8.26
CA PHE A 289 -0.62 -8.83 -8.76
C PHE A 289 -0.42 -8.90 -10.27
N LEU A 290 -1.10 -8.05 -11.03
CA LEU A 290 -1.04 -8.06 -12.48
C LEU A 290 -0.19 -6.91 -13.02
N PHE A 291 -0.57 -5.65 -12.72
CA PHE A 291 0.09 -4.50 -13.33
C PHE A 291 1.47 -4.21 -12.71
N LYS A 292 1.61 -4.29 -11.38
CA LYS A 292 2.87 -3.91 -10.72
C LYS A 292 4.10 -4.73 -11.15
N PRO A 293 4.03 -6.06 -11.31
CA PRO A 293 5.14 -6.83 -11.87
C PRO A 293 5.47 -6.43 -13.31
N VAL A 294 4.45 -6.19 -14.14
CA VAL A 294 4.62 -5.75 -15.54
C VAL A 294 5.28 -4.38 -15.59
N GLU A 295 4.85 -3.41 -14.78
CA GLU A 295 5.46 -2.09 -14.67
C GLU A 295 6.93 -2.18 -14.28
N THR A 296 7.27 -3.03 -13.31
CA THR A 296 8.66 -3.16 -12.82
C THR A 296 9.57 -3.74 -13.89
N ALA A 297 9.10 -4.77 -14.61
CA ALA A 297 9.83 -5.36 -15.73
C ALA A 297 9.97 -4.37 -16.91
N ALA A 298 8.89 -3.65 -17.24
CA ALA A 298 8.88 -2.64 -18.29
C ALA A 298 9.83 -1.47 -17.97
N TYR A 299 9.88 -1.01 -16.72
CA TYR A 299 10.77 0.07 -16.29
C TYR A 299 12.23 -0.33 -16.52
N PHE A 300 12.60 -1.54 -16.07
CA PHE A 300 13.94 -2.07 -16.29
C PHE A 300 14.24 -2.14 -17.80
N TYR A 301 13.35 -2.74 -18.59
CA TYR A 301 13.51 -2.88 -20.04
C TYR A 301 13.72 -1.52 -20.73
N PHE A 302 12.87 -0.52 -20.49
CA PHE A 302 12.99 0.79 -21.11
C PHE A 302 14.21 1.57 -20.63
N SER A 303 14.61 1.44 -19.36
CA SER A 303 15.83 2.07 -18.84
C SER A 303 17.10 1.57 -19.53
N GLN A 304 17.09 0.33 -20.03
CA GLN A 304 18.20 -0.23 -20.79
C GLN A 304 18.13 0.15 -22.27
N LEU A 305 16.95 0.43 -22.83
CA LEU A 305 16.77 0.69 -24.26
C LEU A 305 16.82 2.17 -24.64
N VAL A 306 16.36 3.07 -23.78
CA VAL A 306 16.27 4.51 -24.10
C VAL A 306 17.18 5.27 -23.15
N GLN A 307 18.10 6.05 -23.71
CA GLN A 307 19.01 6.88 -22.93
C GLN A 307 18.32 8.17 -22.48
N ARG A 308 18.43 8.53 -21.19
CA ARG A 308 17.74 9.69 -20.58
C ARG A 308 18.27 11.04 -21.06
N GLU A 309 19.59 11.17 -21.16
CA GLU A 309 20.27 12.46 -21.40
C GLU A 309 20.50 12.74 -22.90
N VAL A 310 19.95 11.91 -23.79
CA VAL A 310 20.12 12.05 -25.25
C VAL A 310 18.74 12.16 -25.90
N PRO A 311 18.48 13.16 -26.76
CA PRO A 311 17.21 13.25 -27.48
C PRO A 311 16.93 12.01 -28.34
N ILE A 312 15.68 11.54 -28.38
CA ILE A 312 15.29 10.35 -29.16
C ILE A 312 15.66 10.47 -30.64
N GLN A 313 15.61 11.67 -31.22
CA GLN A 313 15.96 11.89 -32.62
C GLN A 313 17.44 11.56 -32.90
N THR A 314 18.33 11.86 -31.96
CA THR A 314 19.76 11.52 -32.06
C THR A 314 19.95 10.01 -31.89
N GLN A 315 19.19 9.38 -30.98
CA GLN A 315 19.25 7.93 -30.78
C GLN A 315 18.75 7.15 -32.00
N ILE A 316 17.73 7.65 -32.71
CA ILE A 316 17.24 7.04 -33.96
C ILE A 316 18.33 7.05 -35.05
N LYS A 317 19.13 8.11 -35.14
CA LYS A 317 20.25 8.19 -36.09
C LYS A 317 21.37 7.19 -35.76
N GLN A 318 21.56 6.86 -34.48
CA GLN A 318 22.57 5.91 -34.02
C GLN A 318 22.09 4.46 -34.18
N ASP A 319 20.87 4.15 -33.75
CA ASP A 319 20.28 2.82 -33.79
C ASP A 319 18.75 2.91 -33.90
N SER A 320 18.26 2.97 -35.15
CA SER A 320 16.82 3.04 -35.43
C SER A 320 16.07 1.77 -35.01
N ASN A 321 16.72 0.60 -34.98
CA ASN A 321 16.04 -0.66 -34.64
C ASN A 321 15.70 -0.71 -33.16
N ARG A 322 16.62 -0.25 -32.30
CA ARG A 322 16.43 -0.16 -30.86
C ARG A 322 15.25 0.73 -30.45
N ILE A 323 15.13 1.90 -31.06
CA ILE A 323 14.02 2.83 -30.77
C ILE A 323 12.69 2.31 -31.35
N LYS A 324 12.73 1.68 -32.53
CA LYS A 324 11.55 1.00 -33.10
C LYS A 324 11.05 -0.11 -32.17
N GLU A 325 11.95 -0.91 -31.62
CA GLU A 325 11.63 -1.96 -30.65
C GLU A 325 10.99 -1.34 -29.41
N ALA A 326 11.61 -0.34 -28.79
CA ALA A 326 11.08 0.36 -27.62
C ALA A 326 9.67 0.93 -27.86
N ALA A 327 9.44 1.59 -29.01
CA ALA A 327 8.13 2.12 -29.37
C ALA A 327 7.09 1.00 -29.57
N SER A 328 7.47 -0.09 -30.25
CA SER A 328 6.58 -1.23 -30.50
C SER A 328 6.19 -1.97 -29.22
N VAL A 329 7.13 -2.13 -28.29
CA VAL A 329 6.88 -2.75 -26.98
C VAL A 329 6.00 -1.85 -26.13
N LEU A 330 6.23 -0.53 -26.12
CA LEU A 330 5.34 0.42 -25.43
C LEU A 330 3.91 0.36 -25.99
N GLU A 331 3.76 0.35 -27.32
CA GLU A 331 2.45 0.21 -27.96
C GLU A 331 1.76 -1.11 -27.58
N CYS A 332 2.52 -2.21 -27.59
CA CYS A 332 2.02 -3.53 -27.21
C CYS A 332 1.58 -3.57 -25.73
N LEU A 333 2.40 -3.05 -24.82
CA LEU A 333 2.10 -3.00 -23.39
C LEU A 333 0.88 -2.13 -23.11
N LEU A 334 0.75 -0.97 -23.74
CA LEU A 334 -0.43 -0.12 -23.62
C LEU A 334 -1.68 -0.86 -24.12
N ARG A 335 -1.59 -1.57 -25.25
CA ARG A 335 -2.70 -2.34 -25.81
C ARG A 335 -3.14 -3.48 -24.92
N VAL A 336 -2.20 -4.28 -24.42
CA VAL A 336 -2.50 -5.42 -23.55
C VAL A 336 -3.12 -4.93 -22.24
N ASN A 337 -2.49 -3.96 -21.56
CA ASN A 337 -2.99 -3.48 -20.27
C ASN A 337 -4.34 -2.76 -20.40
N SER A 338 -4.53 -1.94 -21.44
CA SER A 338 -5.84 -1.32 -21.72
C SER A 338 -6.92 -2.37 -22.01
N SER A 339 -6.57 -3.44 -22.74
CA SER A 339 -7.50 -4.55 -23.01
C SER A 339 -7.91 -5.27 -21.73
N ILE A 340 -6.97 -5.53 -20.82
CA ILE A 340 -7.26 -6.15 -19.52
C ILE A 340 -8.14 -5.23 -18.66
N GLY A 341 -7.82 -3.93 -18.61
CA GLY A 341 -8.65 -2.93 -17.95
C GLY A 341 -10.07 -2.87 -18.50
N LEU A 342 -10.24 -2.96 -19.82
CA LEU A 342 -11.55 -3.00 -20.47
C LEU A 342 -12.32 -4.29 -20.16
N ILE A 343 -11.67 -5.45 -20.12
CA ILE A 343 -12.29 -6.71 -19.69
C ILE A 343 -12.81 -6.57 -18.25
N ALA A 344 -11.99 -6.03 -17.35
CA ALA A 344 -12.38 -5.79 -15.96
C ALA A 344 -13.56 -4.83 -15.87
N LEU A 345 -13.55 -3.73 -16.63
CA LEU A 345 -14.67 -2.79 -16.71
C LEU A 345 -15.96 -3.47 -17.18
N SER A 346 -15.91 -4.16 -18.32
CA SER A 346 -17.07 -4.78 -18.96
C SER A 346 -17.72 -5.88 -18.13
N PHE A 347 -16.94 -6.86 -17.67
CA PHE A 347 -17.49 -7.97 -16.89
C PHE A 347 -17.73 -7.58 -15.43
N GLY A 348 -16.95 -6.64 -14.90
CA GLY A 348 -17.14 -6.09 -13.57
C GLY A 348 -18.50 -5.43 -13.38
N GLN A 349 -19.07 -4.83 -14.42
CA GLN A 349 -20.41 -4.24 -14.32
C GLN A 349 -21.47 -5.29 -13.95
N ALA A 350 -21.51 -6.41 -14.67
CA ALA A 350 -22.53 -7.43 -14.47
C ALA A 350 -22.25 -8.34 -13.25
N TYR A 351 -20.98 -8.64 -12.98
CA TYR A 351 -20.60 -9.64 -11.98
C TYR A 351 -20.19 -9.08 -10.62
N ALA A 352 -20.16 -7.75 -10.42
CA ALA A 352 -19.77 -7.16 -9.14
C ALA A 352 -20.56 -7.72 -7.94
N LYS A 353 -21.89 -7.81 -8.05
CA LYS A 353 -22.74 -8.37 -6.97
C LYS A 353 -22.38 -9.82 -6.65
N LEU A 354 -22.19 -10.65 -7.68
CA LEU A 354 -21.83 -12.06 -7.53
C LEU A 354 -20.43 -12.20 -6.91
N ALA A 355 -19.46 -11.42 -7.37
CA ALA A 355 -18.10 -11.45 -6.85
C ALA A 355 -18.07 -11.07 -5.35
N LEU A 356 -18.80 -10.02 -4.95
CA LEU A 356 -18.92 -9.64 -3.55
C LEU A 356 -19.65 -10.67 -2.71
N PHE A 357 -20.68 -11.33 -3.26
CA PHE A 357 -21.40 -12.39 -2.58
C PHE A 357 -20.49 -13.59 -2.30
N ILE A 358 -19.69 -14.00 -3.30
CA ILE A 358 -18.70 -15.08 -3.14
C ILE A 358 -17.66 -14.69 -2.09
N TYR A 359 -17.23 -13.44 -2.05
CA TYR A 359 -16.21 -13.00 -1.11
C TYR A 359 -16.75 -12.82 0.33
N GLY A 360 -17.61 -11.83 0.54
CA GLY A 360 -18.08 -11.39 1.86
C GLY A 360 -19.52 -11.77 2.21
N GLY A 361 -20.24 -12.50 1.34
CA GLY A 361 -21.64 -12.89 1.57
C GLY A 361 -22.66 -11.80 1.23
N SER A 362 -23.90 -11.99 1.67
CA SER A 362 -25.03 -11.10 1.36
C SER A 362 -24.86 -9.69 1.93
N THR A 363 -24.22 -9.55 3.09
CA THR A 363 -23.95 -8.26 3.72
C THR A 363 -23.14 -7.35 2.79
N LEU A 364 -22.10 -7.88 2.14
CA LEU A 364 -21.25 -7.12 1.22
C LEU A 364 -21.86 -6.98 -0.18
N ALA A 365 -22.67 -7.94 -0.61
CA ALA A 365 -23.33 -7.95 -1.91
C ALA A 365 -24.62 -7.10 -1.98
N THR A 366 -25.06 -6.55 -0.84
CA THR A 366 -26.22 -5.65 -0.74
C THR A 366 -25.77 -4.23 -0.39
N GLY A 367 -26.65 -3.24 -0.59
CA GLY A 367 -26.31 -1.84 -0.35
C GLY A 367 -25.34 -1.25 -1.39
N ILE A 368 -24.36 -0.47 -0.94
CA ILE A 368 -23.44 0.28 -1.82
C ILE A 368 -22.30 -0.55 -2.41
N GLY A 369 -22.04 -1.75 -1.88
CA GLY A 369 -20.90 -2.60 -2.27
C GLY A 369 -20.83 -2.87 -3.77
N PRO A 370 -21.89 -3.38 -4.43
CA PRO A 370 -21.88 -3.63 -5.87
C PRO A 370 -21.54 -2.39 -6.69
N ALA A 371 -22.16 -1.23 -6.38
CA ALA A 371 -21.90 0.02 -7.09
C ALA A 371 -20.43 0.48 -6.92
N LEU A 372 -19.87 0.34 -5.72
CA LEU A 372 -18.45 0.63 -5.47
C LEU A 372 -17.55 -0.27 -6.31
N LEU A 373 -17.80 -1.57 -6.37
CA LEU A 373 -16.96 -2.49 -7.14
C LEU A 373 -17.07 -2.23 -8.64
N GLN A 374 -18.27 -1.96 -9.15
CA GLN A 374 -18.51 -1.56 -10.54
C GLN A 374 -17.71 -0.31 -10.93
N MET A 375 -17.70 0.70 -10.06
CA MET A 375 -16.92 1.92 -10.25
C MET A 375 -15.41 1.67 -10.09
N HIS A 376 -15.00 0.78 -9.19
CA HIS A 376 -13.60 0.37 -9.10
C HIS A 376 -13.12 -0.37 -10.36
N CYS A 377 -13.98 -1.11 -11.04
CA CYS A 377 -13.64 -1.71 -12.34
C CYS A 377 -13.36 -0.65 -13.42
N LEU A 378 -13.98 0.54 -13.33
CA LEU A 378 -13.57 1.70 -14.12
C LEU A 378 -12.20 2.21 -13.69
N ALA A 379 -11.96 2.37 -12.38
CA ALA A 379 -10.65 2.80 -11.88
C ALA A 379 -9.50 1.86 -12.28
N ILE A 380 -9.76 0.54 -12.39
CA ILE A 380 -8.79 -0.46 -12.87
C ILE A 380 -8.33 -0.15 -14.30
N LEU A 381 -9.22 0.32 -15.18
CA LEU A 381 -8.85 0.71 -16.55
C LEU A 381 -7.88 1.90 -16.53
N PHE A 382 -8.20 2.95 -15.77
CA PHE A 382 -7.31 4.11 -15.62
C PHE A 382 -5.95 3.70 -15.03
N LEU A 383 -5.97 2.83 -14.02
CA LEU A 383 -4.76 2.33 -13.38
C LEU A 383 -3.87 1.54 -14.35
N ALA A 384 -4.47 0.70 -15.19
CA ALA A 384 -3.76 -0.07 -16.21
C ALA A 384 -3.01 0.81 -17.21
N VAL A 385 -3.65 1.89 -17.66
CA VAL A 385 -3.07 2.86 -18.59
C VAL A 385 -1.99 3.69 -17.88
N ASN A 386 -2.33 4.26 -16.73
CA ASN A 386 -1.45 5.09 -15.93
C ASN A 386 -0.13 4.38 -15.63
N GLY A 387 -0.21 3.13 -15.15
CA GLY A 387 0.96 2.35 -14.74
C GLY A 387 2.02 2.24 -15.84
N ILE A 388 1.62 1.95 -17.08
CA ILE A 388 2.55 1.82 -18.20
C ILE A 388 3.06 3.17 -18.70
N THR A 389 2.20 4.18 -18.82
CA THR A 389 2.62 5.52 -19.27
C THR A 389 3.60 6.16 -18.30
N GLU A 390 3.32 6.05 -16.99
CA GLU A 390 4.16 6.57 -15.92
C GLU A 390 5.46 5.80 -15.81
N CYS A 391 5.42 4.47 -15.92
CA CYS A 391 6.60 3.62 -15.96
C CYS A 391 7.56 4.02 -17.08
N TYR A 392 7.06 4.17 -18.31
CA TYR A 392 7.89 4.58 -19.45
C TYR A 392 8.46 5.99 -19.25
N ALA A 393 7.63 6.95 -18.81
CA ALA A 393 8.07 8.30 -18.53
C ALA A 393 9.20 8.32 -17.47
N ALA A 394 8.99 7.68 -16.33
CA ALA A 394 9.98 7.60 -15.26
C ALA A 394 11.27 6.86 -15.69
N ALA A 395 11.18 5.90 -16.61
CA ALA A 395 12.35 5.19 -17.13
C ALA A 395 13.22 6.07 -18.03
N THR A 396 12.61 7.02 -18.76
CA THR A 396 13.23 7.73 -19.88
C THR A 396 13.45 9.23 -19.69
N MET A 397 12.73 9.87 -18.76
CA MET A 397 12.90 11.30 -18.45
C MET A 397 14.32 11.62 -17.97
N ASN A 398 14.84 12.78 -18.39
CA ASN A 398 16.08 13.33 -17.85
C ASN A 398 15.89 13.88 -16.42
N VAL A 399 16.98 14.27 -15.77
CA VAL A 399 16.94 14.76 -14.37
C VAL A 399 16.05 15.99 -14.21
N ALA A 400 16.07 16.92 -15.17
CA ALA A 400 15.28 18.16 -15.09
C ALA A 400 13.78 17.89 -15.26
N GLU A 401 13.41 17.04 -16.22
CA GLU A 401 12.04 16.59 -16.47
C GLU A 401 11.48 15.80 -15.29
N LEU A 402 12.28 14.90 -14.72
CA LEU A 402 11.88 14.11 -13.56
C LEU A 402 11.65 15.00 -12.33
N ASN A 403 12.51 16.00 -12.10
CA ASN A 403 12.32 16.96 -11.02
C ASN A 403 11.06 17.80 -11.21
N LYS A 404 10.81 18.29 -12.43
CA LYS A 404 9.59 19.01 -12.77
C LYS A 404 8.35 18.13 -12.55
N TYR A 405 8.38 16.89 -13.02
CA TYR A 405 7.31 15.91 -12.82
C TYR A 405 7.02 15.66 -11.33
N ASN A 406 8.06 15.51 -10.50
CA ASN A 406 7.91 15.32 -9.06
C ASN A 406 7.26 16.53 -8.36
N VAL A 407 7.59 17.75 -8.78
CA VAL A 407 6.95 18.97 -8.26
C VAL A 407 5.47 19.03 -8.67
N GLU A 408 5.16 18.75 -9.94
CA GLU A 408 3.78 18.70 -10.44
C GLU A 408 2.94 17.64 -9.72
N MET A 409 3.53 16.47 -9.43
CA MET A 409 2.92 15.39 -8.65
C MET A 409 2.46 15.85 -7.26
N VAL A 410 3.30 16.61 -6.54
CA VAL A 410 2.94 17.14 -5.22
C VAL A 410 1.74 18.08 -5.31
N VAL A 411 1.72 18.98 -6.30
CA VAL A 411 0.60 19.90 -6.53
C VAL A 411 -0.68 19.13 -6.87
N LEU A 412 -0.61 18.17 -7.78
CA LEU A 412 -1.76 17.34 -8.16
C LEU A 412 -2.31 16.53 -6.99
N SER A 413 -1.47 16.06 -6.08
CA SER A 413 -1.94 15.36 -4.90
C SER A 413 -2.71 16.26 -3.93
N VAL A 414 -2.32 17.52 -3.77
CA VAL A 414 -3.12 18.49 -2.98
C VAL A 414 -4.49 18.72 -3.62
N ILE A 415 -4.51 18.88 -4.95
CA ILE A 415 -5.76 19.00 -5.73
C ILE A 415 -6.61 17.73 -5.57
N PHE A 416 -6.00 16.55 -5.59
CA PHE A 416 -6.69 15.28 -5.39
C PHE A 416 -7.36 15.20 -4.01
N LEU A 417 -6.72 15.69 -2.94
CA LEU A 417 -7.36 15.72 -1.60
C LEU A 417 -8.59 16.63 -1.59
N PHE A 418 -8.50 17.79 -2.24
CA PHE A 418 -9.64 18.70 -2.37
C PHE A 418 -10.78 18.07 -3.18
N ILE A 419 -10.47 17.47 -4.34
CA ILE A 419 -11.47 16.76 -5.17
C ILE A 419 -12.07 15.58 -4.39
N SER A 420 -11.27 14.86 -3.61
CA SER A 420 -11.73 13.75 -2.78
C SER A 420 -12.73 14.23 -1.73
N LEU A 421 -12.46 15.35 -1.06
CA LEU A 421 -13.41 15.95 -0.13
C LEU A 421 -14.70 16.41 -0.84
N LEU A 422 -14.57 17.11 -1.97
CA LEU A 422 -15.72 17.57 -2.75
C LEU A 422 -16.60 16.42 -3.25
N PHE A 423 -16.00 15.42 -3.89
CA PHE A 423 -16.77 14.32 -4.46
C PHE A 423 -17.29 13.35 -3.41
N SER A 424 -16.56 13.12 -2.31
CA SER A 424 -17.05 12.25 -1.23
C SER A 424 -18.24 12.87 -0.49
N THR A 425 -18.30 14.19 -0.36
CA THR A 425 -19.49 14.87 0.21
C THR A 425 -20.69 14.82 -0.74
N LEU A 426 -20.49 14.82 -2.06
CA LEU A 426 -21.56 14.78 -3.06
C LEU A 426 -22.07 13.36 -3.39
N PHE A 427 -21.16 12.38 -3.48
CA PHE A 427 -21.43 11.04 -4.01
C PHE A 427 -21.06 9.91 -3.04
N GLY A 428 -20.71 10.22 -1.80
CA GLY A 428 -20.27 9.23 -0.81
C GLY A 428 -19.04 8.45 -1.28
N GLY A 429 -19.03 7.14 -1.08
CA GLY A 429 -17.86 6.29 -1.37
C GLY A 429 -17.48 6.28 -2.85
N ILE A 430 -18.48 6.40 -3.74
CA ILE A 430 -18.26 6.50 -5.19
C ILE A 430 -17.46 7.77 -5.53
N GLY A 431 -17.63 8.84 -4.75
CA GLY A 431 -16.89 10.08 -4.91
C GLY A 431 -15.38 9.93 -4.75
N PHE A 432 -14.92 9.09 -3.82
CA PHE A 432 -13.50 8.79 -3.66
C PHE A 432 -12.94 8.04 -4.89
N ILE A 433 -13.70 7.11 -5.46
CA ILE A 433 -13.31 6.40 -6.68
C ILE A 433 -13.20 7.38 -7.85
N PHE A 434 -14.15 8.30 -8.00
CA PHE A 434 -14.07 9.33 -9.04
C PHE A 434 -12.87 10.26 -8.85
N ALA A 435 -12.59 10.68 -7.62
CA ALA A 435 -11.41 11.49 -7.33
C ALA A 435 -10.11 10.77 -7.74
N ASN A 436 -10.03 9.46 -7.49
CA ASN A 436 -8.92 8.63 -7.94
C ASN A 436 -8.85 8.55 -9.48
N CYS A 437 -9.99 8.36 -10.17
CA CYS A 437 -10.03 8.40 -11.63
C CYS A 437 -9.55 9.76 -12.20
N CYS A 438 -9.93 10.87 -11.57
CA CYS A 438 -9.43 12.20 -11.94
C CYS A 438 -7.90 12.30 -11.75
N ASN A 439 -7.38 11.83 -10.61
CA ASN A 439 -5.94 11.80 -10.34
C ASN A 439 -5.18 10.98 -11.40
N PHE A 440 -5.64 9.77 -11.72
CA PHE A 440 -5.05 8.97 -12.79
C PHE A 440 -5.16 9.64 -14.16
N THR A 441 -6.27 10.32 -14.46
CA THR A 441 -6.44 11.04 -15.72
C THR A 441 -5.40 12.15 -15.89
N PHE A 442 -5.16 12.96 -14.86
CA PHE A 442 -4.14 14.01 -14.91
C PHE A 442 -2.74 13.43 -15.18
N ARG A 443 -2.40 12.33 -14.50
CA ARG A 443 -1.11 11.64 -14.69
C ARG A 443 -0.96 11.05 -16.07
N ILE A 444 -1.99 10.38 -16.59
CA ILE A 444 -2.02 9.86 -17.97
C ILE A 444 -1.83 11.00 -18.98
N ILE A 445 -2.47 12.15 -18.77
CA ILE A 445 -2.31 13.32 -19.64
C ILE A 445 -0.86 13.85 -19.58
N GLN A 446 -0.26 13.98 -18.40
CA GLN A 446 1.12 14.45 -18.25
C GLN A 446 2.12 13.51 -18.91
N CYS A 447 2.09 12.21 -18.57
CA CYS A 447 2.97 11.21 -19.16
C CYS A 447 2.71 11.04 -20.66
N GLY A 448 1.44 11.09 -21.09
CA GLY A 448 1.05 11.05 -22.49
C GLY A 448 1.59 12.25 -23.28
N ARG A 449 1.53 13.46 -22.73
CA ARG A 449 2.13 14.66 -23.33
C ARG A 449 3.65 14.52 -23.48
N TYR A 450 4.31 13.99 -22.46
CA TYR A 450 5.75 13.68 -22.53
C TYR A 450 6.05 12.68 -23.65
N ILE A 451 5.34 11.55 -23.71
CA ILE A 451 5.51 10.53 -24.77
C ILE A 451 5.27 11.15 -26.15
N LEU A 452 4.20 11.92 -26.34
CA LEU A 452 3.92 12.60 -27.60
C LEU A 452 5.03 13.56 -28.00
N SER A 453 5.53 14.36 -27.04
CA SER A 453 6.64 15.29 -27.28
C SER A 453 7.91 14.55 -27.70
N GLN A 454 8.19 13.43 -27.05
CA GLN A 454 9.37 12.60 -27.32
C GLN A 454 9.37 12.02 -28.75
N TYR A 455 8.19 11.66 -29.27
CA TYR A 455 8.02 11.05 -30.60
C TYR A 455 7.49 11.99 -31.68
N LYS A 456 7.24 13.28 -31.39
CA LYS A 456 6.54 14.26 -32.26
C LYS A 456 7.11 14.37 -33.68
N ASN A 457 8.42 14.19 -33.84
CA ASN A 457 9.14 14.29 -35.12
C ASN A 457 9.69 12.93 -35.59
N THR A 458 9.01 11.84 -35.23
CA THR A 458 9.38 10.47 -35.60
C THR A 458 8.20 9.78 -36.27
N ASN A 459 8.47 8.66 -36.97
CA ASN A 459 7.41 7.86 -37.60
C ASN A 459 6.65 6.96 -36.60
N TYR A 460 6.94 7.05 -35.30
CA TYR A 460 6.39 6.17 -34.28
C TYR A 460 5.34 6.89 -33.43
N ASN A 461 4.20 6.26 -33.18
CA ASN A 461 3.20 6.75 -32.25
C ASN A 461 2.74 5.63 -31.31
N PRO A 462 3.50 5.36 -30.23
CA PRO A 462 3.21 4.25 -29.33
C PRO A 462 1.88 4.40 -28.57
N LEU A 463 1.32 5.62 -28.47
CA LEU A 463 0.03 5.85 -27.83
C LEU A 463 -1.15 5.27 -28.64
N ASN A 464 -0.94 4.86 -29.90
CA ASN A 464 -1.92 4.06 -30.64
C ASN A 464 -2.25 2.72 -29.93
N GLY A 465 -1.40 2.28 -29.00
CA GLY A 465 -1.66 1.14 -28.13
C GLY A 465 -2.84 1.35 -27.19
N LEU A 466 -3.19 2.59 -26.83
CA LEU A 466 -4.29 2.89 -25.90
C LEU A 466 -5.64 2.38 -26.39
N MET A 467 -5.85 2.32 -27.70
CA MET A 467 -7.05 1.75 -28.29
C MET A 467 -6.78 0.33 -28.79
N PRO A 468 -7.41 -0.70 -28.18
CA PRO A 468 -7.40 -2.04 -28.74
C PRO A 468 -8.06 -2.10 -30.13
N LYS A 469 -7.85 -3.22 -30.84
CA LYS A 469 -8.43 -3.44 -32.16
C LYS A 469 -9.97 -3.31 -32.12
N LYS A 470 -10.56 -2.72 -33.15
CA LYS A 470 -12.02 -2.52 -33.26
C LYS A 470 -12.83 -3.82 -33.09
N SER A 471 -12.32 -4.95 -33.59
CA SER A 471 -12.95 -6.26 -33.42
C SER A 471 -13.06 -6.66 -31.95
N PHE A 472 -12.00 -6.44 -31.17
CA PHE A 472 -11.99 -6.71 -29.73
C PHE A 472 -13.02 -5.84 -29.00
N ILE A 473 -13.07 -4.54 -29.31
CA ILE A 473 -14.04 -3.61 -28.69
C ILE A 473 -15.47 -4.03 -29.04
N CYS A 474 -15.74 -4.40 -30.29
CA CYS A 474 -17.06 -4.86 -30.73
C CYS A 474 -17.48 -6.13 -29.98
N CYS A 475 -16.62 -7.15 -29.92
CA CYS A 475 -16.88 -8.36 -29.15
C CYS A 475 -17.15 -8.04 -27.68
N LEU A 476 -16.33 -7.17 -27.08
CA LEU A 476 -16.46 -6.80 -25.68
C LEU A 476 -17.76 -6.03 -25.40
N MET A 477 -18.16 -5.11 -26.27
CA MET A 477 -19.46 -4.43 -26.19
C MET A 477 -20.60 -5.44 -26.26
N MET A 478 -20.53 -6.39 -27.20
CA MET A 478 -21.56 -7.41 -27.34
C MET A 478 -21.63 -8.32 -26.11
N SER A 479 -20.49 -8.76 -25.58
CA SER A 479 -20.41 -9.49 -24.32
C SER A 479 -20.99 -8.70 -23.16
N THR A 480 -20.72 -7.40 -23.08
CA THR A 480 -21.25 -6.52 -22.01
C THR A 480 -22.77 -6.43 -22.08
N ILE A 481 -23.35 -6.28 -23.28
CA ILE A 481 -24.80 -6.25 -23.46
C ILE A 481 -25.43 -7.57 -23.01
N VAL A 482 -24.85 -8.71 -23.43
CA VAL A 482 -25.35 -10.03 -23.06
C VAL A 482 -25.27 -10.28 -21.55
N THR A 483 -24.16 -9.92 -20.89
CA THR A 483 -24.01 -10.14 -19.45
C THR A 483 -24.91 -9.23 -18.63
N MET A 484 -25.10 -7.97 -19.03
CA MET A 484 -26.04 -7.05 -18.40
C MET A 484 -27.48 -7.53 -18.56
N TYR A 485 -27.87 -7.98 -19.76
CA TYR A 485 -29.20 -8.55 -19.99
C TYR A 485 -29.44 -9.79 -19.13
N SER A 486 -28.45 -10.68 -19.04
CA SER A 486 -28.50 -11.89 -18.20
C SER A 486 -28.71 -11.52 -16.72
N GLN A 487 -27.97 -10.54 -16.21
CA GLN A 487 -28.11 -10.07 -14.83
C GLN A 487 -29.52 -9.55 -14.56
N VAL A 488 -30.06 -8.68 -15.42
CA VAL A 488 -31.42 -8.12 -15.27
C VAL A 488 -32.46 -9.23 -15.32
N SER A 489 -32.33 -10.17 -16.26
CA SER A 489 -33.26 -11.31 -16.41
C SER A 489 -33.28 -12.21 -15.18
N ILE A 490 -32.11 -12.52 -14.61
CA ILE A 490 -32.00 -13.32 -13.38
C ILE A 490 -32.67 -12.60 -12.19
N ILE A 491 -32.44 -11.29 -12.06
CA ILE A 491 -33.05 -10.51 -10.97
C ILE A 491 -34.58 -10.48 -11.12
N LEU A 492 -35.09 -10.32 -12.33
CA LEU A 492 -36.53 -10.35 -12.60
C LEU A 492 -37.14 -11.73 -12.28
N LEU A 493 -36.46 -12.82 -12.66
CA LEU A 493 -36.89 -14.19 -12.39
C LEU A 493 -36.98 -14.47 -10.87
N ILE A 494 -35.97 -14.04 -10.12
CA ILE A 494 -35.97 -14.19 -8.65
C ILE A 494 -37.14 -13.42 -8.05
N ARG A 495 -37.37 -12.19 -8.52
CA ARG A 495 -38.47 -11.36 -8.02
C ARG A 495 -39.83 -11.98 -8.30
N THR A 496 -40.04 -12.58 -9.47
CA THR A 496 -41.30 -13.29 -9.77
C THR A 496 -41.50 -14.51 -8.88
N LEU A 497 -40.44 -15.26 -8.56
CA LEU A 497 -40.54 -16.43 -7.69
C LEU A 497 -40.80 -16.07 -6.21
N GLU A 498 -40.35 -14.91 -5.74
CA GLU A 498 -40.65 -14.42 -4.38
C GLU A 498 -42.09 -13.90 -4.21
N PHE A 499 -42.80 -13.56 -5.29
CA PHE A 499 -44.22 -13.14 -5.22
C PHE A 499 -45.20 -14.32 -5.23
N ASP A 500 -44.75 -15.53 -5.56
CA ASP A 500 -45.56 -16.75 -5.61
C ASP A 500 -45.49 -17.60 -4.32
N ILE A 501 -44.86 -17.08 -3.25
CA ILE A 501 -44.79 -17.65 -1.89
C ILE A 501 -45.44 -16.66 -0.92
#